data_AF-A0A8T0NC64-F1
#
_entry.id   AF-A0A8T0NC64-F1
#
_cell.length_a   1.000
_cell.length_b   1.000
_cell.length_c   1.000
_cell.angle_alpha   90.00
_cell.angle_beta   90.00
_cell.angle_gamma   90.00
#
_symmetry.space_group_name_H-M   'P 1'
#
loop_
_entity.id
_entity.type
_entity.pdbx_description
1 polymer ?
#
loop_
_entity_poly.entity_id
_entity_poly.type
_entity_poly.pdbx_seq_one_letter_code
_entity_poly.pdbx_strand_id
1 'polypeptide(L)'
;MERISRRQLVLFFLFLAASSATALEPGTSPYCGPRFLAEMASDCVGGLEKPRLPCCVMVMATVGMGFDDKVPCICLVVRDPAFLATGFNIHDIFSMYPVCHGALPVGPDTPDPCKGIN
;
A
#
# COMPACT_ATOMS: atom_id res chain seq x y z
N MET A 1 1.81 -33.16 -42.67
CA MET A 1 0.71 -33.12 -41.68
C MET A 1 1.22 -33.76 -40.40
N GLU A 2 1.75 -32.95 -39.49
CA GLU A 2 2.27 -33.41 -38.20
C GLU A 2 1.10 -33.80 -37.29
N ARG A 3 1.05 -35.06 -36.87
CA ARG A 3 0.11 -35.53 -35.85
C ARG A 3 0.60 -35.06 -34.49
N ILE A 4 0.11 -33.89 -34.08
CA ILE A 4 0.32 -33.40 -32.71
C ILE A 4 -0.27 -34.44 -31.75
N SER A 5 0.61 -35.07 -30.97
CA SER A 5 0.23 -36.11 -30.01
C SER A 5 -0.63 -35.50 -28.90
N ARG A 6 -1.64 -36.23 -28.44
CA ARG A 6 -2.53 -35.82 -27.34
C ARG A 6 -1.75 -35.39 -26.08
N ARG A 7 -0.56 -35.95 -25.87
CA ARG A 7 0.39 -35.56 -24.81
C ARG A 7 0.96 -34.16 -25.00
N GLN A 8 1.27 -33.78 -26.23
CA GLN A 8 1.78 -32.44 -26.58
C GLN A 8 0.72 -31.36 -26.35
N LEU A 9 -0.55 -31.68 -26.66
CA LEU A 9 -1.67 -30.78 -26.39
C LEU A 9 -1.81 -30.51 -24.88
N VAL A 10 -1.74 -31.56 -24.06
CA VAL A 10 -1.85 -31.44 -22.58
C VAL A 10 -0.71 -30.62 -22.00
N LEU A 11 0.52 -30.81 -22.48
CA LEU A 11 1.68 -30.01 -22.05
C LEU A 11 1.51 -28.54 -22.42
N PHE A 12 0.97 -28.25 -23.61
CA PHE A 12 0.69 -26.87 -24.04
C PHE A 12 -0.35 -26.19 -23.13
N PHE A 13 -1.41 -26.92 -22.74
CA PHE A 13 -2.43 -26.42 -21.82
C PHE A 13 -1.90 -26.20 -20.39
N LEU A 14 -0.99 -27.06 -19.91
CA LEU A 14 -0.36 -26.89 -18.60
C LEU A 14 0.55 -25.66 -18.54
N PHE A 15 1.24 -25.32 -19.64
CA PHE A 15 2.08 -24.12 -19.69
C PHE A 15 1.28 -22.80 -19.68
N LEU A 16 0.06 -22.78 -20.24
CA LEU A 16 -0.77 -21.56 -20.31
C LEU A 16 -1.42 -21.18 -18.97
N ALA A 17 -1.51 -22.11 -18.01
CA ALA A 17 -2.12 -21.86 -16.70
C ALA A 17 -1.19 -21.14 -15.69
N ALA A 18 0.07 -20.90 -16.04
CA ALA A 18 1.02 -20.15 -15.21
C ALA A 18 0.96 -18.63 -15.42
N SER A 19 -0.19 -18.11 -15.87
CA SER A 19 -0.46 -16.68 -15.80
C SER A 19 -0.89 -16.37 -14.37
N SER A 20 0.06 -16.00 -13.53
CA SER A 20 -0.21 -15.44 -12.21
C SER A 20 -0.99 -14.13 -12.39
N ALA A 21 -2.31 -14.22 -12.43
CA ALA A 21 -3.15 -13.10 -12.05
C ALA A 21 -2.78 -12.80 -10.60
N THR A 22 -2.16 -11.65 -10.34
CA THR A 22 -2.18 -11.08 -8.99
C THR A 22 -3.63 -10.80 -8.69
N ALA A 23 -4.30 -11.76 -8.05
CA ALA A 23 -5.58 -11.52 -7.43
C ALA A 23 -5.36 -10.34 -6.50
N LEU A 24 -5.98 -9.19 -6.81
CA LEU A 24 -6.18 -8.12 -5.84
C LEU A 24 -6.86 -8.80 -4.65
N GLU A 25 -6.12 -8.97 -3.57
CA GLU A 25 -6.62 -9.57 -2.34
C GLU A 25 -7.93 -8.87 -1.97
N PRO A 26 -9.03 -9.61 -1.75
CA PRO A 26 -10.33 -9.02 -1.47
C PRO A 26 -10.25 -8.11 -0.23
N GLY A 27 -10.30 -6.79 -0.46
CA GLY A 27 -10.12 -5.78 0.59
C GLY A 27 -9.04 -4.75 0.29
N THR A 28 -8.23 -4.92 -0.75
CA THR A 28 -7.29 -3.90 -1.21
C THR A 28 -8.04 -2.82 -1.98
N SER A 29 -7.98 -1.56 -1.52
CA SER A 29 -8.51 -0.42 -2.26
C SER A 29 -7.92 -0.40 -3.67
N PRO A 30 -8.73 -0.41 -4.76
CA PRO A 30 -8.21 -0.38 -6.12
C PRO A 30 -7.46 0.93 -6.44
N TYR A 31 -7.58 1.93 -5.56
CA TYR A 31 -6.94 3.23 -5.66
C TYR A 31 -5.66 3.34 -4.80
N CYS A 32 -5.37 2.37 -3.95
CA CYS A 32 -4.14 2.35 -3.17
C CYS A 32 -3.01 1.76 -4.03
N GLY A 33 -1.97 2.57 -4.28
CA GLY A 33 -0.69 2.10 -4.83
C GLY A 33 0.33 1.93 -3.70
N PRO A 34 0.21 0.90 -2.83
CA PRO A 34 0.93 0.87 -1.56
C PRO A 34 2.43 0.87 -1.73
N ARG A 35 2.94 0.15 -2.74
CA ARG A 35 4.37 0.10 -3.05
C ARG A 35 4.94 1.46 -3.45
N PHE A 36 4.23 2.19 -4.31
CA PHE A 36 4.65 3.51 -4.77
C PHE A 36 4.66 4.51 -3.61
N LEU A 37 3.60 4.51 -2.79
CA LEU A 37 3.52 5.36 -1.59
C LEU A 37 4.58 5.01 -0.54
N ALA A 38 4.90 3.72 -0.39
CA ALA A 38 5.97 3.26 0.50
C ALA A 38 7.36 3.74 0.05
N GLU A 39 7.64 3.75 -1.26
CA GLU A 39 8.90 4.30 -1.80
C GLU A 39 9.00 5.82 -1.59
N MET A 40 7.87 6.54 -1.75
CA MET A 40 7.78 7.98 -1.47
C MET A 40 7.99 8.33 0.01
N ALA A 41 7.84 7.38 0.95
CA ALA A 41 8.04 7.66 2.37
C ALA A 41 9.47 8.12 2.71
N SER A 42 10.44 7.78 1.85
CA SER A 42 11.81 8.29 1.96
C SER A 42 11.91 9.82 1.87
N ASP A 43 10.96 10.49 1.21
CA ASP A 43 10.90 11.96 1.14
C ASP A 43 10.56 12.62 2.49
N CYS A 44 10.08 11.84 3.46
CA CYS A 44 9.74 12.30 4.80
C CYS A 44 10.90 12.23 5.80
N VAL A 45 12.01 11.59 5.45
CA VAL A 45 13.15 11.38 6.37
C VAL A 45 13.73 12.74 6.80
N GLY A 46 13.79 12.95 8.12
CA GLY A 46 14.23 14.23 8.72
C GLY A 46 13.20 15.36 8.66
N GLY A 47 11.94 15.06 8.29
CA GLY A 47 10.90 16.06 8.02
C GLY A 47 9.69 16.06 8.97
N LEU A 48 9.71 15.37 10.11
CA LEU A 48 8.55 15.22 11.01
C LEU A 48 7.84 16.55 11.36
N GLU A 49 8.58 17.55 11.83
CA GLU A 49 7.99 18.83 12.25
C GLU A 49 7.69 19.78 11.10
N LYS A 50 8.39 19.63 9.97
CA LYS A 50 8.26 20.49 8.80
C LYS A 50 8.47 19.69 7.51
N PRO A 51 7.48 18.87 7.13
CA PRO A 51 7.61 18.00 5.98
C PRO A 51 7.69 18.83 4.70
N ARG A 52 8.52 18.38 3.75
CA ARG A 52 8.55 18.98 2.41
C ARG A 52 7.32 18.54 1.62
N LEU A 53 7.01 19.28 0.56
CA LEU A 53 5.83 19.00 -0.27
C LEU A 53 5.73 17.54 -0.75
N PRO A 54 6.80 16.86 -1.22
CA PRO A 54 6.70 15.45 -1.63
C PRO A 54 6.28 14.52 -0.48
N CYS A 55 6.83 14.73 0.71
CA CYS A 55 6.40 14.03 1.92
C CYS A 55 4.92 14.30 2.22
N CYS A 56 4.47 15.55 2.17
CA CYS A 56 3.07 15.86 2.41
C CYS A 56 2.12 15.22 1.40
N VAL A 57 2.51 15.14 0.13
CA VAL A 57 1.72 14.41 -0.89
C VAL A 57 1.59 12.94 -0.50
N MET A 58 2.69 12.30 -0.11
CA MET A 58 2.68 10.90 0.34
C MET A 58 1.79 10.70 1.58
N VAL A 59 1.98 11.52 2.61
CA VAL A 59 1.22 11.45 3.88
C VAL A 59 -0.28 11.62 3.63
N MET A 60 -0.66 12.63 2.83
CA MET A 60 -2.06 12.91 2.49
C MET A 60 -2.69 11.77 1.68
N ALA A 61 -1.97 11.25 0.69
CA ALA A 61 -2.44 10.14 -0.12
C ALA A 61 -2.62 8.86 0.72
N THR A 62 -1.62 8.51 1.53
CA THR A 62 -1.62 7.28 2.33
C THR A 62 -2.73 7.27 3.37
N VAL A 63 -2.98 8.40 4.04
CA VAL A 63 -4.02 8.52 5.07
C VAL A 63 -5.42 8.70 4.47
N GLY A 64 -5.55 9.48 3.39
CA GLY A 64 -6.84 9.79 2.78
C GLY A 64 -7.40 8.71 1.87
N MET A 65 -6.54 7.93 1.20
CA MET A 65 -6.99 6.90 0.27
C MET A 65 -7.54 5.69 1.00
N GLY A 66 -8.75 5.29 0.61
CA GLY A 66 -9.41 4.10 1.18
C GLY A 66 -9.66 4.20 2.67
N PHE A 67 -9.78 5.41 3.24
CA PHE A 67 -10.08 5.58 4.66
C PHE A 67 -11.36 4.83 5.07
N ASP A 68 -12.37 4.82 4.20
CA ASP A 68 -13.64 4.10 4.41
C ASP A 68 -13.62 2.65 3.89
N ASP A 69 -12.48 2.18 3.35
CA ASP A 69 -12.35 0.81 2.88
C ASP A 69 -12.15 -0.18 4.03
N LYS A 70 -12.43 -1.45 3.78
CA LYS A 70 -12.24 -2.54 4.77
C LYS A 70 -10.80 -2.61 5.28
N VAL A 71 -9.83 -2.30 4.41
CA VAL A 71 -8.41 -2.17 4.76
C VAL A 71 -7.93 -0.80 4.26
N PRO A 72 -7.71 0.17 5.15
CA PRO A 72 -7.22 1.49 4.76
C PRO A 72 -5.86 1.43 4.05
N CYS A 73 -5.61 2.35 3.10
CA CYS A 73 -4.37 2.32 2.30
C CYS A 73 -3.12 2.42 3.18
N ILE A 74 -3.17 3.24 4.23
CA ILE A 74 -2.10 3.34 5.23
C ILE A 74 -1.70 1.99 5.82
N CYS A 75 -2.65 1.07 6.02
CA CYS A 75 -2.37 -0.24 6.58
C CYS A 75 -1.59 -1.15 5.63
N LEU A 76 -1.72 -0.92 4.32
CA LEU A 76 -0.94 -1.62 3.30
C LEU A 76 0.45 -0.98 3.15
N VAL A 77 0.52 0.36 3.15
CA VAL A 77 1.77 1.11 3.00
C VAL A 77 2.73 0.82 4.15
N VAL A 78 2.26 0.86 5.41
CA VAL A 78 3.15 0.67 6.59
C VAL A 78 3.71 -0.74 6.73
N ARG A 79 3.20 -1.71 5.96
CA ARG A 79 3.70 -3.09 5.90
C ARG A 79 4.69 -3.31 4.77
N ASP A 80 4.80 -2.39 3.82
CA ASP A 80 5.70 -2.54 2.69
C ASP A 80 7.17 -2.42 3.15
N PRO A 81 8.08 -3.29 2.67
CA PRO A 81 9.49 -3.23 3.02
C PRO A 81 10.16 -1.87 2.73
N ALA A 82 9.74 -1.15 1.68
CA ALA A 82 10.29 0.18 1.37
C ALA A 82 9.92 1.21 2.45
N PHE A 83 8.70 1.13 2.99
CA PHE A 83 8.28 1.98 4.10
C PHE A 83 9.06 1.62 5.36
N LEU A 84 9.13 0.34 5.70
CA LEU A 84 9.85 -0.13 6.90
C LEU A 84 11.33 0.28 6.89
N ALA A 85 11.96 0.33 5.72
CA ALA A 85 13.35 0.78 5.56
C ALA A 85 13.59 2.25 5.97
N THR A 86 12.54 3.08 6.04
CA THR A 86 12.64 4.47 6.51
C THR A 86 12.77 4.58 8.03
N GLY A 87 12.43 3.52 8.76
CA GLY A 87 12.35 3.53 10.22
C GLY A 87 11.09 4.18 10.80
N PHE A 88 10.18 4.66 9.94
CA PHE A 88 8.89 5.20 10.38
C PHE A 88 7.91 4.11 10.82
N ASN A 89 6.96 4.52 11.66
CA ASN A 89 5.78 3.76 12.02
C ASN A 89 4.50 4.55 11.65
N ILE A 90 3.34 3.93 11.85
CA ILE A 90 2.05 4.56 11.51
C ILE A 90 1.79 5.86 12.28
N HIS A 91 2.26 5.97 13.53
CA HIS A 91 2.10 7.18 14.33
C HIS A 91 2.90 8.35 13.79
N ASP A 92 4.09 8.09 13.22
CA ASP A 92 4.89 9.14 12.57
C ASP A 92 4.10 9.77 11.41
N ILE A 93 3.43 8.95 10.59
CA ILE A 93 2.59 9.42 9.48
C ILE A 93 1.39 10.23 9.99
N PHE A 94 0.71 9.76 11.04
CA PHE A 94 -0.39 10.51 11.64
C PHE A 94 0.06 11.81 12.30
N SER A 95 1.29 11.88 12.83
CA SER A 95 1.84 13.13 13.38
C SER A 95 2.10 14.19 12.30
N MET A 96 2.52 13.76 11.10
CA MET A 96 2.76 14.66 9.96
C MET A 96 1.46 15.10 9.27
N TYR A 97 0.41 14.28 9.33
CA TYR A 97 -0.85 14.54 8.61
C TYR A 97 -1.48 15.92 8.89
N PRO A 98 -1.67 16.37 10.16
CA PRO A 98 -2.16 17.72 10.43
C PRO A 98 -1.17 18.82 10.03
N VAL A 99 0.15 18.55 10.09
CA VAL A 99 1.19 19.49 9.63
C VAL A 99 1.09 19.70 8.11
N CYS A 100 0.70 18.66 7.39
CA CYS A 100 0.40 18.68 5.96
C CYS A 100 -1.03 19.15 5.62
N HIS A 101 -1.75 19.76 6.59
CA HIS A 101 -3.12 20.27 6.46
C HIS A 101 -4.20 19.19 6.25
N GLY A 102 -3.94 17.95 6.67
CA GLY A 102 -4.93 16.90 6.74
C GLY A 102 -6.02 17.17 7.78
N ALA A 103 -7.25 16.73 7.52
CA ALA A 103 -8.44 17.10 8.30
C ALA A 103 -9.35 15.93 8.75
N LEU A 104 -8.90 14.68 8.61
CA LEU A 104 -9.58 13.53 9.19
C LEU A 104 -9.50 13.54 10.73
N PRO A 105 -10.42 12.87 11.44
CA PRO A 105 -10.36 12.70 12.90
C PRO A 105 -9.23 11.72 13.30
N VAL A 106 -7.99 12.05 12.94
CA VAL A 106 -6.77 11.32 13.29
C VAL A 106 -6.03 12.13 14.35
N GLY A 107 -6.02 11.60 15.57
CA GLY A 107 -5.40 12.20 16.74
C GLY A 107 -4.87 11.12 17.68
N PRO A 108 -4.31 11.49 18.84
CA PRO A 108 -3.73 10.56 19.80
C PRO A 108 -4.73 9.50 20.29
N ASP A 109 -6.02 9.85 20.30
CA ASP A 109 -7.12 8.98 20.74
C ASP A 109 -7.77 8.18 19.59
N THR A 110 -7.33 8.38 18.34
CA THR A 110 -7.86 7.63 17.20
C THR A 110 -7.37 6.18 17.29
N PRO A 111 -8.28 5.20 17.32
CA PRO A 111 -7.88 3.80 17.36
C PRO A 111 -7.05 3.44 16.14
N ASP A 112 -6.07 2.56 16.32
CA ASP A 112 -5.24 2.03 15.22
C ASP A 112 -6.16 1.47 14.12
N PRO A 113 -6.21 2.12 12.92
CA PRO A 113 -7.12 1.72 11.86
C PRO A 113 -6.71 0.38 11.22
N CYS A 114 -5.52 -0.11 11.55
CA CYS A 114 -4.96 -1.36 11.03
C CYS A 114 -5.12 -2.52 12.03
N LYS A 115 -5.70 -2.29 13.19
CA LYS A 115 -5.89 -3.31 14.23
C LYS A 115 -6.83 -4.41 13.76
N GLY A 116 -6.38 -5.66 13.80
CA GLY A 116 -7.15 -6.84 13.41
C GLY A 116 -7.07 -7.18 11.91
N ILE A 117 -6.28 -6.44 11.16
CA ILE A 117 -5.85 -6.81 9.81
C ILE A 117 -4.62 -7.70 10.02
N ASN A 118 -4.67 -8.97 9.66
CA ASN A 118 -3.54 -9.91 9.84
C ASN A 118 -2.84 -10.08 8.50
#